data_AF-A0A9D9LCQ8-F1
#
_entry.id   AF-A0A9D9LCQ8-F1
#
_cell.length_a   1.000
_cell.length_b   1.000
_cell.length_c   1.000
_cell.angle_alpha   90.00
_cell.angle_beta   90.00
_cell.angle_gamma   90.00
#
_symmetry.space_group_name_H-M   'P 1'
#
loop_
_entity.id
_entity.type
_entity.pdbx_description
1 polymer ?
#
loop_
_entity_poly.entity_id
_entity_poly.type
_entity_poly.pdbx_seq_one_letter_code
_entity_poly.pdbx_strand_id
1 'polypeptide(L)'
;EYKFDDWYDEITKRSWYSNDIKCTENDKYITLSTCSKLLDSEDLRWVIVAKKLTAQDDVDHIIDSYKDRADEDIYFPQFWIDRHGNKKVDGGWAL
;
A
#
# COMPACT_ATOMS: atom_id res chain seq x y z
N GLU A 1 -2.55 14.20 18.96
CA GLU A 1 -1.80 14.98 17.96
C GLU A 1 -1.46 14.03 16.83
N TYR A 2 -1.61 14.44 15.56
CA TYR A 2 -1.32 13.59 14.41
C TYR A 2 0.16 13.72 14.04
N LYS A 3 0.84 12.60 13.80
CA LYS A 3 2.25 12.58 13.38
C LYS A 3 2.38 11.88 12.03
N PHE A 4 3.21 12.43 11.16
CA PHE A 4 3.49 11.85 9.85
C PHE A 4 4.02 10.41 9.96
N ASP A 5 4.94 10.17 10.89
CA ASP A 5 5.55 8.85 11.12
C ASP A 5 4.49 7.78 11.45
N ASP A 6 3.51 8.12 12.30
CA ASP A 6 2.43 7.19 12.64
C ASP A 6 1.60 6.83 11.38
N TRP A 7 1.27 7.81 10.54
CA TRP A 7 0.55 7.54 9.29
C TRP A 7 1.40 6.73 8.31
N TYR A 8 2.68 7.08 8.18
CA TYR A 8 3.60 6.42 7.26
C TYR A 8 3.83 4.95 7.65
N ASP A 9 3.97 4.67 8.95
CA ASP A 9 4.06 3.30 9.48
C ASP A 9 2.78 2.51 9.21
N GLU A 10 1.61 3.12 9.40
CA GLU A 10 0.32 2.45 9.15
C GLU A 10 0.11 2.10 7.67
N ILE A 11 0.48 2.97 6.73
CA ILE A 11 0.37 2.64 5.30
C ILE A 11 1.46 1.64 4.87
N THR A 12 2.68 1.75 5.40
CA THR A 12 3.83 0.94 4.99
C THR A 12 3.67 -0.50 5.44
N LYS A 13 3.25 -0.74 6.69
CA LYS A 13 3.04 -2.12 7.18
C LYS A 13 1.95 -2.87 6.43
N ARG A 14 0.98 -2.16 5.84
CA ARG A 14 -0.11 -2.70 5.00
C ARG A 14 0.25 -2.84 3.53
N SER A 15 1.31 -2.19 3.07
CA SER A 15 1.75 -2.27 1.69
C SER A 15 2.16 -3.69 1.34
N TRP A 16 1.75 -4.16 0.17
CA TRP A 16 2.14 -5.46 -0.36
C TRP A 16 3.56 -5.45 -0.93
N TYR A 17 4.08 -4.26 -1.23
CA TYR A 17 5.39 -4.05 -1.83
C TYR A 17 6.28 -3.22 -0.91
N SER A 18 7.56 -3.54 -0.92
CA SER A 18 8.63 -2.70 -0.35
C SER A 18 9.33 -1.93 -1.48
N ASN A 19 9.91 -0.78 -1.15
CA ASN A 19 10.67 0.07 -2.07
C ASN A 19 11.59 1.00 -1.26
N ASP A 20 12.55 1.62 -1.95
CA ASP A 20 13.53 2.54 -1.35
C ASP A 20 13.12 4.02 -1.52
N ILE A 21 11.83 4.32 -1.76
CA ILE A 21 11.36 5.69 -1.92
C ILE A 21 11.51 6.43 -0.59
N LYS A 22 12.30 7.51 -0.62
CA LYS A 22 12.43 8.41 0.52
C LYS A 22 11.19 9.29 0.63
N CYS A 23 10.41 9.08 1.68
CA CYS A 23 9.19 9.79 2.01
C CYS A 23 9.37 10.61 3.29
N THR A 24 8.92 11.85 3.27
CA THR A 24 8.95 12.80 4.39
C THR A 24 7.62 13.53 4.51
N GLU A 25 7.38 14.18 5.65
CA GLU A 25 6.17 14.99 5.87
C GLU A 25 6.01 16.17 4.90
N ASN A 26 7.12 16.61 4.30
CA ASN A 26 7.14 17.74 3.35
C ASN A 26 6.83 17.32 1.91
N ASP A 27 6.77 16.01 1.63
CA ASP A 27 6.43 15.50 0.32
C ASP A 27 4.92 15.59 0.04
N LYS A 28 4.56 15.54 -1.24
CA LYS A 28 3.17 15.51 -1.66
C LYS A 28 2.76 14.09 -1.98
N TYR A 29 1.63 13.65 -1.42
CA TYR A 29 1.11 12.30 -1.61
C TYR A 29 -0.21 12.33 -2.37
N ILE A 30 -0.44 11.27 -3.16
CA ILE A 30 -1.74 10.96 -3.75
C ILE A 30 -2.21 9.61 -3.21
N THR A 31 -3.46 9.56 -2.78
CA THR A 31 -4.11 8.32 -2.34
C THR A 31 -5.23 8.00 -3.31
N LEU A 32 -5.10 6.87 -4.01
CA LEU A 32 -6.12 6.33 -4.89
C LEU A 32 -6.80 5.19 -4.16
N SER A 33 -8.12 5.27 -3.99
CA SER A 33 -8.92 4.26 -3.32
C SER A 33 -10.07 3.83 -4.22
N THR A 34 -10.32 2.53 -4.30
CA THR A 34 -11.48 2.01 -5.04
C THR A 34 -12.77 2.53 -4.40
N CYS A 35 -13.71 2.96 -5.24
CA CYS A 35 -15.00 3.47 -4.78
C CYS A 35 -16.04 2.35 -4.57
N SER A 36 -15.87 1.21 -5.23
CA SER A 36 -16.67 0.01 -5.06
C SER A 36 -16.09 -0.93 -4.01
N LYS A 37 -16.99 -1.63 -3.29
CA LYS A 37 -16.65 -2.81 -2.49
C LYS A 37 -16.38 -3.94 -3.47
N LEU A 38 -15.12 -4.25 -3.71
CA LEU A 38 -14.72 -5.24 -4.72
C LEU A 38 -14.96 -6.68 -4.28
N LEU A 39 -15.43 -6.89 -3.05
CA LEU A 39 -15.91 -8.16 -2.54
C LEU A 39 -17.39 -7.99 -2.21
N ASP A 40 -18.23 -8.83 -2.81
CA ASP A 40 -19.71 -8.87 -2.72
C ASP A 40 -20.29 -8.94 -1.29
N SER A 41 -19.46 -8.86 -0.25
CA SER A 41 -19.91 -8.97 1.12
C SER A 41 -19.53 -7.84 2.07
N GLU A 42 -18.46 -7.04 1.91
CA GLU A 42 -18.11 -6.04 2.96
C GLU A 42 -17.22 -4.87 2.48
N ASP A 43 -17.07 -3.82 3.32
CA ASP A 43 -16.33 -2.55 3.15
C ASP A 43 -14.80 -2.67 2.88
N LEU A 44 -14.35 -3.60 2.03
CA LEU A 44 -12.96 -3.68 1.61
C LEU A 44 -12.69 -2.75 0.41
N ARG A 45 -11.58 -2.02 0.46
CA ARG A 45 -11.09 -1.19 -0.64
C ARG A 45 -9.63 -1.47 -0.92
N TRP A 46 -9.27 -1.43 -2.20
CA TRP A 46 -7.87 -1.34 -2.58
C TRP A 46 -7.44 0.12 -2.48
N VAL A 47 -6.26 0.33 -1.91
CA VAL A 47 -5.69 1.66 -1.71
C VAL A 47 -4.26 1.64 -2.21
N ILE A 48 -3.93 2.59 -3.08
CA ILE A 48 -2.57 2.88 -3.53
C ILE A 48 -2.22 4.25 -2.99
N VAL A 49 -1.09 4.35 -2.29
CA VAL A 49 -0.51 5.61 -1.84
C VAL A 49 0.78 5.83 -2.61
N ALA A 50 0.94 6.98 -3.23
CA ALA A 50 2.14 7.33 -3.99
C ALA A 50 2.67 8.71 -3.60
N LYS A 51 4.00 8.85 -3.59
CA LYS A 51 4.69 10.13 -3.53
C LYS A 51 4.71 10.77 -4.91
N LYS A 52 4.44 12.08 -4.99
CA LYS A 52 4.68 12.88 -6.20
C LYS A 52 6.20 13.10 -6.34
N LEU A 53 6.77 12.53 -7.40
CA LEU A 53 8.20 12.67 -7.70
C LEU A 53 8.57 14.10 -8.12
N THR A 54 9.84 14.44 -7.89
CA THR A 54 10.50 15.70 -8.21
C THR A 54 11.70 15.45 -9.10
N ALA A 55 12.35 16.52 -9.60
CA ALA A 55 13.55 16.38 -10.42
C ALA A 55 14.77 15.84 -9.64
N GLN A 56 14.67 15.73 -8.31
CA GLN A 56 15.72 15.21 -7.43
C GLN A 56 15.59 13.71 -7.16
N ASP A 57 14.45 13.11 -7.48
CA ASP A 57 14.23 11.67 -7.27
C ASP A 57 14.84 10.87 -8.42
N ASP A 58 15.60 9.83 -8.08
CA ASP A 58 16.16 8.88 -9.06
C ASP A 58 15.09 7.84 -9.42
N VAL A 59 14.43 8.06 -10.55
CA VAL A 59 13.28 7.25 -10.99
C VAL A 59 13.69 5.81 -11.28
N ASP A 60 14.83 5.60 -11.93
CA ASP A 60 15.29 4.26 -12.31
C ASP A 60 15.63 3.44 -11.06
N HIS A 61 16.35 4.05 -10.11
CA HIS A 61 16.63 3.41 -8.83
C HIS A 61 15.36 3.07 -8.04
N ILE A 62 14.37 3.98 -8.04
CA ILE A 62 13.08 3.73 -7.37
C ILE A 62 12.38 2.53 -7.99
N ILE A 63 12.31 2.46 -9.33
CA ILE A 63 11.68 1.35 -10.05
C ILE A 63 12.40 0.03 -9.72
N ASP A 64 13.72 0.02 -9.76
CA ASP A 64 14.54 -1.18 -9.48
C ASP A 64 14.46 -1.65 -8.01
N SER A 65 14.07 -0.75 -7.09
CA SER A 65 13.94 -1.08 -5.67
C SER A 65 12.67 -1.86 -5.30
N TYR A 66 11.65 -1.87 -6.17
CA TYR A 66 10.36 -2.49 -5.86
C TYR A 66 10.47 -4.00 -5.72
N LYS A 67 9.97 -4.53 -4.60
CA LYS A 67 9.97 -5.96 -4.30
C LYS A 67 8.67 -6.38 -3.65
N ASP A 68 8.22 -7.59 -3.97
CA ASP A 68 7.15 -8.25 -3.23
C ASP A 68 7.55 -8.48 -1.78
N ARG A 69 6.64 -8.19 -0.84
CA ARG A 69 6.83 -8.55 0.56
C ARG A 69 6.27 -9.94 0.83
N ALA A 70 6.86 -10.68 1.76
CA ALA A 70 6.29 -11.96 2.18
C ALA A 70 4.95 -11.72 2.88
N ASP A 71 4.03 -12.68 2.79
CA ASP A 71 2.68 -12.54 3.36
C ASP A 71 2.71 -12.33 4.89
N GLU A 72 3.67 -12.94 5.58
CA GLU A 72 3.88 -12.81 7.02
C GLU A 72 4.31 -11.40 7.47
N ASP A 73 4.90 -10.62 6.57
CA ASP A 73 5.34 -9.25 6.84
C ASP A 73 4.22 -8.22 6.63
N ILE A 74 3.11 -8.61 5.99
CA ILE A 74 2.02 -7.71 5.63
C ILE A 74 0.95 -7.73 6.72
N TYR A 75 0.61 -6.56 7.24
CA TYR A 75 -0.49 -6.41 8.19
C TYR A 75 -1.83 -6.37 7.44
N PHE A 76 -2.52 -7.51 7.33
CA PHE A 76 -3.84 -7.56 6.72
C PHE A 76 -4.96 -7.15 7.69
N PRO A 77 -6.07 -6.55 7.21
CA PRO A 77 -7.27 -6.38 8.02
C PRO A 77 -7.82 -7.72 8.51
N GLN A 78 -8.39 -7.78 9.72
CA GLN A 78 -8.88 -9.04 10.31
C GLN A 78 -9.85 -9.79 9.39
N PHE A 79 -10.78 -9.08 8.75
CA PHE A 79 -11.71 -9.67 7.79
C PHE A 79 -11.03 -10.38 6.62
N TRP A 80 -9.90 -9.83 6.14
CA TRP A 80 -9.10 -10.48 5.09
C TRP A 80 -8.50 -11.78 5.60
N ILE A 81 -7.93 -11.75 6.80
CA ILE A 81 -7.34 -12.93 7.46
C ILE A 81 -8.39 -14.01 7.68
N ASP A 82 -9.59 -13.65 8.14
CA ASP A 82 -10.69 -14.58 8.40
C ASP A 82 -11.13 -15.32 7.12
N ARG A 83 -11.03 -14.66 5.95
CA ARG A 83 -11.50 -15.21 4.67
C ARG A 83 -10.41 -15.94 3.88
N HIS A 84 -9.20 -15.38 3.85
CA HIS A 84 -8.12 -15.81 2.95
C HIS A 84 -6.91 -16.39 3.69
N GLY A 85 -6.90 -16.29 5.02
CA GLY A 85 -5.68 -16.40 5.81
C GLY A 85 -4.79 -15.16 5.64
N ASN A 86 -3.71 -15.11 6.40
CA ASN A 86 -2.70 -14.05 6.30
C ASN A 86 -1.88 -14.23 5.02
N LYS A 87 -2.52 -14.04 3.86
CA LYS A 87 -1.97 -14.32 2.53
C LYS A 87 -2.42 -13.27 1.52
N LYS A 88 -1.53 -12.90 0.60
CA LYS A 88 -1.92 -12.15 -0.59
C LYS A 88 -2.81 -13.04 -1.46
N VAL A 89 -3.95 -12.51 -1.86
CA VAL A 89 -4.86 -13.13 -2.82
C VAL A 89 -5.14 -12.08 -3.88
N ASP A 90 -4.56 -12.28 -5.05
CA ASP A 90 -4.90 -11.49 -6.23
C ASP A 90 -6.11 -12.13 -6.90
N GLY A 91 -7.27 -11.48 -6.79
CA GLY A 91 -8.49 -11.88 -7.49
C GLY A 91 -8.45 -11.53 -8.98
N GLY A 92 -7.35 -10.91 -9.46
CA GLY A 92 -7.28 -10.21 -10.72
C GLY A 92 -8.14 -8.94 -10.71
N TRP A 93 -7.94 -8.10 -11.71
CA TRP A 93 -8.96 -7.12 -12.09
C TRP A 93 -10.01 -7.87 -12.91
N ALA A 94 -11.04 -8.40 -12.26
CA ALA A 94 -12.22 -8.83 -13.00
C ALA A 94 -12.82 -7.58 -13.68
N LEU A 95 -12.50 -7.42 -14.97
CA LEU A 95 -13.17 -6.50 -15.89
C LEU A 95 -14.58 -6.99 -16.19
#